data_AF-A0A950HUY5-F1
#
_entry.id   AF-A0A950HUY5-F1
#
_cell.length_a   1.000
_cell.length_b   1.000
_cell.length_c   1.000
_cell.angle_alpha   90.00
_cell.angle_beta   90.00
_cell.angle_gamma   90.00
#
_symmetry.space_group_name_H-M   'P 1'
#
loop_
_entity.id
_entity.type
_entity.pdbx_description
1 polymer ?
#
loop_
_entity_poly.entity_id
_entity_poly.type
_entity_poly.pdbx_seq_one_letter_code
_entity_poly.pdbx_strand_id
1 'polypeptide(L)'
;MFKKSAVALCLALALGAANAATYTLQGVVEFGPLVGTRFSGLFSFDDSQLPSADGTAALTSLSLDYAGQTWTLAMADPGAFVTLDTDGTTAVGVDATWTGFPEGVAVTDGFGSPYLSDSAGNTGSYTIAAVQAVPEPASAALMLGGLLAVGSIARRRSLRG
;
A
#
# COMPACT_ATOMS: atom_id res chain seq x y z
N MET A 1 -38.17 0.48 25.63
CA MET A 1 -36.87 0.01 26.18
C MET A 1 -35.83 -0.29 25.09
N PHE A 2 -35.65 0.54 24.06
CA PHE A 2 -34.78 0.21 22.89
C PHE A 2 -33.68 1.22 22.53
N LYS A 3 -33.35 2.18 23.42
CA LYS A 3 -32.45 3.30 23.05
C LYS A 3 -30.96 3.10 23.36
N LYS A 4 -30.57 2.01 24.04
CA LYS A 4 -29.17 1.78 24.49
C LYS A 4 -28.39 0.77 23.63
N SER A 5 -29.07 -0.02 22.79
CA SER A 5 -28.44 -1.11 22.04
C SER A 5 -27.83 -0.69 20.70
N ALA A 6 -28.13 0.50 20.17
CA ALA A 6 -27.61 0.94 18.87
C ALA A 6 -26.15 1.41 18.92
N VAL A 7 -25.72 2.01 20.03
CA VAL A 7 -24.37 2.61 20.15
C VAL A 7 -23.27 1.54 20.26
N ALA A 8 -23.57 0.40 20.88
CA ALA A 8 -22.60 -0.69 21.02
C ALA A 8 -22.31 -1.42 19.69
N LEU A 9 -23.29 -1.46 18.77
CA LEU A 9 -23.13 -2.14 17.48
C LEU A 9 -22.25 -1.33 16.50
N CYS A 10 -22.35 0.01 16.54
CA CYS A 10 -21.44 0.88 15.77
C CYS A 10 -20.00 0.84 16.30
N LEU A 11 -19.81 0.55 17.60
CA LEU A 11 -18.49 0.48 18.23
C LEU A 11 -17.72 -0.81 17.90
N ALA A 12 -18.44 -1.90 17.62
CA ALA A 12 -17.86 -3.18 17.23
C ALA A 12 -17.41 -3.23 15.76
N LEU A 13 -17.97 -2.35 14.90
CA LEU A 13 -17.63 -2.28 13.47
C LEU A 13 -16.38 -1.41 13.18
N ALA A 14 -15.87 -0.68 14.18
CA ALA A 14 -14.70 0.20 14.03
C ALA A 14 -13.36 -0.46 14.45
N LEU A 15 -13.39 -1.69 14.96
CA LEU A 15 -12.21 -2.42 15.41
C LEU A 15 -11.87 -3.52 14.40
N GLY A 16 -10.91 -3.24 13.50
CA GLY A 16 -10.16 -4.29 12.82
C GLY A 16 -10.49 -4.53 11.35
N ALA A 17 -10.50 -3.48 10.52
CA ALA A 17 -10.06 -3.70 9.15
C ALA A 17 -8.53 -3.77 9.19
N ALA A 18 -7.96 -4.97 9.11
CA ALA A 18 -6.59 -5.13 8.63
C ALA A 18 -6.58 -4.57 7.21
N ASN A 19 -5.92 -3.43 7.01
CA ASN A 19 -5.95 -2.74 5.73
C ASN A 19 -4.73 -3.24 4.95
N ALA A 20 -4.93 -4.12 3.97
CA ALA A 20 -3.90 -4.34 2.96
C ALA A 20 -3.58 -2.97 2.31
N ALA A 21 -2.46 -2.38 2.70
CA ALA A 21 -2.06 -1.08 2.21
C ALA A 21 -1.83 -1.21 0.69
N THR A 22 -2.58 -0.40 -0.08
CA THR A 22 -2.49 -0.41 -1.53
C THR A 22 -1.61 0.75 -1.97
N TYR A 23 -0.65 0.43 -2.83
CA TYR A 23 0.32 1.37 -3.35
C TYR A 23 0.22 1.43 -4.86
N THR A 24 0.51 2.60 -5.41
CA THR A 24 0.75 2.80 -6.84
C THR A 24 2.23 2.86 -7.11
N LEU A 25 2.63 2.34 -8.26
CA LEU A 25 3.93 2.58 -8.87
C LEU A 25 3.69 3.33 -10.19
N GLN A 26 4.46 4.37 -10.46
CA GLN A 26 4.35 5.15 -11.70
C GLN A 26 5.73 5.58 -12.18
N GLY A 27 5.99 5.40 -13.47
CA GLY A 27 7.27 5.73 -14.07
C GLY A 27 7.20 5.96 -15.57
N VAL A 28 8.37 6.23 -16.14
CA VAL A 28 8.55 6.43 -17.58
C VAL A 28 9.84 5.76 -18.03
N VAL A 29 9.83 5.14 -19.21
CA VAL A 29 11.04 4.64 -19.84
C VAL A 29 11.92 5.81 -20.26
N GLU A 30 13.16 5.81 -19.78
CA GLU A 30 14.15 6.87 -19.99
C GLU A 30 15.23 6.47 -20.99
N PHE A 31 15.46 5.16 -21.16
CA PHE A 31 16.43 4.60 -22.09
C PHE A 31 15.83 3.41 -22.85
N GLY A 32 16.28 3.18 -24.08
CA GLY A 32 15.88 2.05 -24.93
C GLY A 32 14.93 2.41 -26.08
N PRO A 33 14.44 1.41 -26.84
CA PRO A 33 13.53 1.63 -27.96
C PRO A 33 12.17 2.25 -27.60
N LEU A 34 11.72 2.10 -26.34
CA LEU A 34 10.41 2.55 -25.85
C LEU A 34 10.48 3.85 -25.02
N VAL A 35 11.55 4.65 -25.15
CA VAL A 35 11.71 5.93 -24.43
C VAL A 35 10.45 6.80 -24.52
N GLY A 36 10.05 7.36 -23.38
CA GLY A 36 8.85 8.18 -23.23
C GLY A 36 7.57 7.37 -22.98
N THR A 37 7.63 6.04 -23.08
CA THR A 37 6.50 5.16 -22.71
C THR A 37 6.29 5.21 -21.21
N ARG A 38 5.06 5.51 -20.80
CA ARG A 38 4.66 5.48 -19.39
C ARG A 38 4.32 4.06 -18.96
N PHE A 39 4.62 3.75 -17.71
CA PHE A 39 4.16 2.55 -17.06
C PHE A 39 3.59 2.87 -15.69
N SER A 40 2.65 2.05 -15.26
CA SER A 40 1.96 2.25 -13.99
C SER A 40 1.52 0.92 -13.42
N GLY A 41 1.37 0.84 -12.11
CA GLY A 41 0.89 -0.37 -11.48
C GLY A 41 0.33 -0.13 -10.09
N LEU A 42 -0.19 -1.21 -9.55
CA LEU A 42 -0.76 -1.31 -8.22
C LEU A 42 -0.16 -2.54 -7.55
N PHE A 43 0.14 -2.40 -6.27
CA PHE A 43 0.55 -3.53 -5.45
C PHE A 43 0.02 -3.40 -4.02
N SER A 44 -0.01 -4.52 -3.32
CA SER A 44 -0.34 -4.56 -1.90
C SER A 44 0.43 -5.67 -1.20
N PHE A 45 0.60 -5.51 0.10
CA PHE A 45 1.16 -6.51 1.00
C PHE A 45 0.38 -6.50 2.32
N ASP A 46 0.59 -7.53 3.13
CA ASP A 46 0.03 -7.60 4.48
C ASP A 46 0.89 -6.76 5.44
N ASP A 47 0.37 -5.59 5.82
CA ASP A 47 1.05 -4.67 6.74
C ASP A 47 0.90 -5.08 8.22
N SER A 48 0.06 -6.07 8.54
CA SER A 48 0.00 -6.64 9.89
C SER A 48 1.24 -7.47 10.22
N GLN A 49 1.99 -7.83 9.18
CA GLN A 49 3.27 -8.53 9.22
C GLN A 49 4.42 -7.52 9.01
N LEU A 50 4.38 -6.33 9.64
CA LEU A 50 5.48 -5.34 9.64
C LEU A 50 6.84 -6.05 9.79
N PRO A 51 7.82 -5.70 8.95
CA PRO A 51 8.67 -6.70 8.29
C PRO A 51 9.57 -7.46 9.25
N SER A 52 10.06 -8.60 8.75
CA SER A 52 11.28 -9.23 9.27
C SER A 52 12.39 -8.19 9.45
N ALA A 53 13.39 -8.48 10.28
CA ALA A 53 14.50 -7.57 10.61
C ALA A 53 15.23 -6.94 9.39
N ASP A 54 14.96 -7.44 8.17
CA ASP A 54 15.57 -7.07 6.91
C ASP A 54 14.77 -6.01 6.11
N GLY A 55 13.60 -5.56 6.61
CA GLY A 55 12.85 -4.45 6.00
C GLY A 55 12.09 -4.80 4.71
N THR A 56 11.79 -6.07 4.47
CA THR A 56 11.06 -6.52 3.28
C THR A 56 9.77 -7.26 3.64
N ALA A 57 8.78 -7.22 2.74
CA ALA A 57 7.52 -7.94 2.88
C ALA A 57 7.09 -8.59 1.56
N ALA A 58 6.51 -9.79 1.63
CA ALA A 58 6.02 -10.48 0.45
C ALA A 58 4.79 -9.77 -0.13
N LEU A 59 4.72 -9.66 -1.45
CA LEU A 59 3.57 -9.07 -2.12
C LEU A 59 2.36 -10.01 -2.05
N THR A 60 1.19 -9.44 -1.74
CA THR A 60 -0.10 -10.13 -1.83
C THR A 60 -0.77 -9.91 -3.18
N SER A 61 -0.55 -8.74 -3.78
CA SER A 61 -0.96 -8.45 -5.15
C SER A 61 0.06 -7.55 -5.84
N LEU A 62 0.16 -7.71 -7.16
CA LEU A 62 0.95 -6.86 -8.05
C LEU A 62 0.29 -6.89 -9.44
N SER A 63 0.11 -5.72 -10.03
CA SER A 63 -0.34 -5.51 -11.40
C SER A 63 0.42 -4.32 -11.97
N LEU A 64 1.16 -4.54 -13.05
CA LEU A 64 1.95 -3.52 -13.74
C LEU A 64 1.48 -3.46 -15.19
N ASP A 65 1.10 -2.29 -15.66
CA ASP A 65 0.82 -2.01 -17.07
C ASP A 65 2.06 -1.41 -17.73
N TYR A 66 2.64 -2.16 -18.66
CA TYR A 66 3.84 -1.78 -19.40
C TYR A 66 3.82 -2.35 -20.82
N ALA A 67 4.23 -1.54 -21.80
CA ALA A 67 4.31 -1.93 -23.22
C ALA A 67 2.99 -2.50 -23.80
N GLY A 68 1.85 -2.04 -23.29
CA GLY A 68 0.52 -2.52 -23.70
C GLY A 68 0.12 -3.88 -23.12
N GLN A 69 0.88 -4.39 -22.14
CA GLN A 69 0.62 -5.65 -21.44
C GLN A 69 0.43 -5.40 -19.94
N THR A 70 -0.35 -6.28 -19.31
CA THR A 70 -0.54 -6.28 -17.85
C THR A 70 0.23 -7.45 -17.24
N TRP A 71 1.26 -7.12 -16.46
CA TRP A 71 2.15 -8.03 -15.74
C TRP A 71 1.63 -8.22 -14.32
N THR A 72 1.18 -9.42 -13.99
CA THR A 72 0.55 -9.70 -12.69
C THR A 72 1.47 -10.53 -11.79
N LEU A 73 1.22 -10.51 -10.48
CA LEU A 73 1.95 -11.33 -9.51
C LEU A 73 1.89 -12.83 -9.85
N ALA A 74 0.77 -13.30 -10.39
CA ALA A 74 0.58 -14.71 -10.77
C ALA A 74 1.47 -15.14 -11.95
N MET A 75 1.98 -14.18 -12.72
CA MET A 75 2.91 -14.40 -13.84
C MET A 75 4.37 -14.19 -13.42
N ALA A 76 4.60 -13.57 -12.26
CA ALA A 76 5.94 -13.25 -11.79
C ALA A 76 6.69 -14.52 -11.37
N ASP A 77 8.01 -14.46 -11.47
CA ASP A 77 8.88 -15.47 -10.90
C ASP A 77 8.72 -15.50 -9.36
N PRO A 78 8.94 -16.66 -8.72
CA PRO A 78 8.84 -16.77 -7.27
C PRO A 78 9.78 -15.79 -6.54
N GLY A 79 9.28 -15.19 -5.46
CA GLY A 79 10.08 -14.31 -4.59
C GLY A 79 9.90 -12.82 -4.83
N ALA A 80 8.74 -12.38 -5.35
CA ALA A 80 8.43 -10.95 -5.44
C ALA A 80 8.14 -10.34 -4.05
N PHE A 81 8.75 -9.20 -3.75
CA PHE A 81 8.63 -8.50 -2.46
C PHE A 81 8.60 -6.97 -2.63
N VAL A 82 8.20 -6.29 -1.57
CA VAL A 82 8.35 -4.84 -1.39
C VAL A 82 9.48 -4.59 -0.39
N THR A 83 10.29 -3.58 -0.65
CA THR A 83 11.26 -3.02 0.29
C THR A 83 10.61 -1.85 1.03
N LEU A 84 10.74 -1.83 2.35
CA LEU A 84 10.23 -0.79 3.23
C LEU A 84 11.38 0.11 3.70
N ASP A 85 11.05 1.33 4.11
CA ASP A 85 12.00 2.26 4.71
C ASP A 85 12.60 1.71 6.02
N THR A 86 13.60 2.41 6.57
CA THR A 86 14.27 2.01 7.82
C THR A 86 13.33 1.88 9.01
N ASP A 87 12.19 2.59 8.97
CA ASP A 87 11.18 2.56 10.01
C ASP A 87 10.17 1.42 9.78
N GLY A 88 10.25 0.73 8.64
CA GLY A 88 9.41 -0.40 8.26
C GLY A 88 7.98 0.00 7.92
N THR A 89 7.73 1.27 7.61
CA THR A 89 6.37 1.83 7.47
C THR A 89 6.03 2.28 6.06
N THR A 90 7.03 2.69 5.28
CA THR A 90 6.82 3.24 3.93
C THR A 90 7.41 2.32 2.88
N ALA A 91 6.64 1.96 1.85
CA ALA A 91 7.19 1.26 0.69
C ALA A 91 8.12 2.17 -0.12
N VAL A 92 9.37 1.73 -0.30
CA VAL A 92 10.43 2.47 -1.03
C VAL A 92 10.85 1.80 -2.34
N GLY A 93 10.52 0.52 -2.53
CA GLY A 93 10.82 -0.19 -3.76
C GLY A 93 10.04 -1.50 -3.88
N VAL A 94 9.97 -2.04 -5.09
CA VAL A 94 9.36 -3.34 -5.39
C VAL A 94 10.33 -4.14 -6.23
N ASP A 95 10.56 -5.39 -5.84
CA ASP A 95 11.34 -6.35 -6.60
C ASP A 95 10.42 -7.46 -7.11
N ALA A 96 10.25 -7.50 -8.43
CA ALA A 96 9.50 -8.54 -9.12
C ALA A 96 10.06 -8.71 -10.54
N THR A 97 10.17 -9.95 -10.97
CA THR A 97 10.69 -10.31 -12.30
C THR A 97 9.69 -11.21 -13.02
N TRP A 98 9.58 -11.05 -14.33
CA TRP A 98 8.79 -11.87 -15.23
C TRP A 98 9.70 -12.37 -16.35
N THR A 99 10.36 -13.52 -16.17
CA THR A 99 11.25 -14.07 -17.20
C THR A 99 10.52 -14.74 -18.38
N GLY A 100 9.21 -14.99 -18.25
CA GLY A 100 8.41 -15.69 -19.25
C GLY A 100 7.56 -14.79 -20.16
N PHE A 101 8.05 -14.52 -21.37
CA PHE A 101 7.33 -14.03 -22.56
C PHE A 101 6.54 -12.70 -22.50
N PRO A 102 6.52 -11.90 -23.59
CA PRO A 102 7.37 -11.96 -24.78
C PRO A 102 8.76 -11.35 -24.57
N GLU A 103 8.94 -10.53 -23.52
CA GLU A 103 10.20 -9.89 -23.14
C GLU A 103 10.31 -9.98 -21.62
N GLY A 104 11.49 -10.33 -21.12
CA GLY A 104 11.69 -10.41 -19.67
C GLY A 104 11.56 -9.02 -19.07
N VAL A 105 10.64 -8.81 -18.12
CA VAL A 105 10.47 -7.52 -17.43
C VAL A 105 10.90 -7.67 -15.98
N ALA A 106 11.52 -6.64 -15.41
CA ALA A 106 11.82 -6.56 -13.99
C ALA A 106 11.51 -5.17 -13.47
N VAL A 107 10.89 -5.10 -12.30
CA VAL A 107 10.91 -3.93 -11.42
C VAL A 107 11.82 -4.27 -10.25
N THR A 108 12.65 -3.31 -9.83
CA THR A 108 13.55 -3.48 -8.70
C THR A 108 13.57 -2.23 -7.84
N ASP A 109 13.87 -2.38 -6.55
CA ASP A 109 14.10 -1.27 -5.63
C ASP A 109 15.36 -0.45 -5.97
N GLY A 110 16.28 -1.02 -6.76
CA GLY A 110 17.55 -0.38 -7.14
C GLY A 110 18.32 0.17 -5.93
N PHE A 111 18.25 -0.47 -4.76
CA PHE A 111 18.82 0.01 -3.51
C PHE A 111 18.35 1.42 -3.12
N GLY A 112 17.07 1.71 -3.31
CA GLY A 112 16.45 3.02 -3.05
C GLY A 112 16.41 3.95 -4.26
N SER A 113 16.82 3.47 -5.43
CA SER A 113 16.64 4.14 -6.73
C SER A 113 15.81 3.23 -7.66
N PRO A 114 14.50 3.12 -7.41
CA PRO A 114 13.64 2.15 -8.09
C PRO A 114 13.58 2.35 -9.60
N TYR A 115 13.70 1.26 -10.35
CA TYR A 115 13.60 1.27 -11.81
C TYR A 115 12.96 0.01 -12.39
N LEU A 116 12.34 0.17 -13.55
CA LEU A 116 11.90 -0.91 -14.42
C LEU A 116 12.97 -1.15 -15.48
N SER A 117 13.20 -2.42 -15.84
CA SER A 117 14.02 -2.80 -16.99
C SER A 117 13.39 -3.97 -17.75
N ASP A 118 13.72 -4.10 -19.03
CA ASP A 118 13.32 -5.27 -19.82
C ASP A 118 14.44 -5.87 -20.69
N SER A 119 14.16 -7.02 -21.30
CA SER A 119 15.11 -7.73 -22.16
C SER A 119 15.40 -7.03 -23.50
N ALA A 120 14.57 -6.06 -23.90
CA ALA A 120 14.83 -5.23 -25.08
C ALA A 120 15.78 -4.06 -24.77
N GLY A 121 16.23 -3.94 -23.51
CA GLY A 121 17.15 -2.90 -23.07
C GLY A 121 16.45 -1.59 -22.73
N ASN A 122 15.14 -1.61 -22.51
CA ASN A 122 14.45 -0.46 -21.94
C ASN A 122 14.75 -0.36 -20.46
N THR A 123 14.93 0.87 -19.96
CA THR A 123 15.01 1.14 -18.52
C THR A 123 14.32 2.45 -18.18
N GLY A 124 13.73 2.55 -17.00
CA GLY A 124 13.04 3.75 -16.56
C GLY A 124 12.85 3.83 -15.06
N SER A 125 13.04 5.02 -14.49
CA SER A 125 12.80 5.24 -13.07
C SER A 125 11.29 5.22 -12.76
N TYR A 126 10.94 4.85 -11.53
CA TYR A 126 9.58 4.95 -11.04
C TYR A 126 9.51 5.48 -9.61
N THR A 127 8.31 5.87 -9.21
CA THR A 127 8.00 6.34 -7.85
C THR A 127 6.84 5.55 -7.29
N ILE A 128 6.80 5.43 -5.96
CA ILE A 128 5.75 4.74 -5.23
C ILE A 128 4.93 5.75 -4.42
N ALA A 129 3.61 5.60 -4.42
CA ALA A 129 2.71 6.40 -3.60
C ALA A 129 1.58 5.55 -3.03
N ALA A 130 1.25 5.73 -1.74
CA ALA A 130 0.11 5.07 -1.11
C ALA A 130 -1.23 5.61 -1.67
N VAL A 131 -2.18 4.71 -1.97
CA VAL A 131 -3.51 5.04 -2.55
C VAL A 131 -4.51 5.51 -1.50
N GLN A 132 -4.35 5.06 -0.26
CA GLN A 132 -5.13 5.50 0.89
C GLN A 132 -4.16 5.77 2.03
N ALA A 133 -4.04 7.03 2.45
CA ALA A 133 -3.50 7.34 3.76
C ALA A 133 -4.51 6.81 4.79
N VAL A 134 -4.28 5.62 5.33
CA VAL A 134 -5.09 5.09 6.43
C VAL A 134 -4.96 6.08 7.58
N PRO A 135 -6.05 6.69 8.09
CA PRO A 135 -5.96 7.55 9.27
C PRO A 135 -5.35 6.75 10.41
N GLU A 136 -4.26 7.26 10.98
CA GLU A 136 -3.57 6.54 12.04
C GLU A 136 -4.55 6.17 13.17
N PRO A 137 -4.38 4.99 13.81
CA PRO A 137 -5.23 4.56 14.92
C PRO A 137 -5.35 5.62 16.02
N ALA A 138 -4.29 6.40 16.24
CA ALA A 138 -4.27 7.51 17.20
C ALA A 138 -5.26 8.63 16.83
N SER A 139 -5.43 8.93 15.55
CA SER A 139 -6.37 9.96 15.08
C SER A 139 -7.82 9.53 15.30
N ALA A 140 -8.13 8.26 15.01
CA ALA A 140 -9.44 7.68 15.31
C ALA A 140 -9.71 7.63 16.82
N ALA A 141 -8.70 7.24 17.61
CA ALA A 141 -8.78 7.22 19.07
C ALA A 141 -8.96 8.62 19.66
N LEU A 142 -8.30 9.66 19.12
CA LEU A 142 -8.49 11.05 19.52
C LEU A 142 -9.88 11.58 19.15
N MET A 143 -10.38 11.23 17.98
CA MET A 143 -11.75 11.60 17.57
C MET A 143 -12.78 10.95 18.49
N LEU A 144 -12.60 9.66 18.81
CA LEU A 144 -13.43 8.91 19.76
C LEU A 144 -13.32 9.47 21.19
N GLY A 145 -12.10 9.76 21.64
CA GLY A 145 -11.84 10.39 22.94
C GLY A 145 -12.50 11.76 23.05
N GLY A 146 -12.43 12.57 22.00
CA GLY A 146 -13.13 13.85 21.90
C GLY A 146 -14.64 13.69 21.96
N LEU A 147 -15.21 12.71 21.24
CA LEU A 147 -16.65 12.43 21.27
C LEU A 147 -17.13 11.99 22.66
N LEU A 148 -16.36 11.13 23.33
CA LEU A 148 -16.64 10.68 24.69
C LEU A 148 -16.57 11.85 25.70
N ALA A 149 -15.58 12.73 25.55
CA ALA A 149 -15.46 13.92 26.38
C ALA A 149 -16.68 14.84 26.22
N VAL A 150 -17.08 15.16 24.98
CA VAL A 150 -18.25 16.01 24.70
C VAL A 150 -19.54 15.37 25.20
N GLY A 151 -19.73 14.07 24.96
CA GLY A 151 -20.89 13.31 25.44
C GLY A 151 -21.00 13.30 26.98
N SER A 152 -19.86 13.21 27.68
CA SER A 152 -19.83 13.24 29.15
C SER A 152 -20.22 14.61 29.72
N ILE A 153 -19.82 15.70 29.06
CA ILE A 153 -20.15 17.08 29.45
C ILE A 153 -21.65 17.34 29.19
N ALA A 154 -22.16 16.95 28.04
CA ALA A 154 -23.58 17.10 27.70
C ALA A 154 -24.50 16.36 28.68
N ARG A 155 -24.11 15.12 29.07
CA ARG A 155 -24.85 14.33 30.06
C ARG A 155 -24.89 14.95 31.44
N ARG A 156 -23.80 15.59 31.90
CA ARG A 156 -23.78 16.30 33.19
C ARG A 156 -24.70 17.52 33.20
N ARG A 157 -24.87 18.20 32.07
CA ARG A 157 -25.77 19.37 31.97
C ARG A 157 -27.24 18.96 31.99
N SER A 158 -27.61 17.84 31.36
CA SER A 158 -29.01 17.37 31.36
C SER A 158 -29.49 16.78 32.69
N LEU A 159 -28.59 16.50 33.64
CA LEU A 159 -28.93 15.98 34.98
C LEU A 159 -28.98 17.09 36.04
N ARG A 160 -28.61 18.33 35.69
CA ARG A 160 -28.55 19.49 36.59
C ARG A 160 -29.58 20.59 36.24
N GLY A 161 -30.47 20.35 35.29
CA GLY A 161 -31.61 21.20 34.94
C GLY A 161 -32.88 20.37 34.95
#